data_AF-A0A6P8NEH0-F1
#
_entry.id   AF-A0A6P8NEH0-F1
#
_cell.length_a   1.000
_cell.length_b   1.000
_cell.length_c   1.000
_cell.angle_alpha   90.00
_cell.angle_beta   90.00
_cell.angle_gamma   90.00
#
_symmetry.space_group_name_H-M   'P 1'
#
loop_
_entity.id
_entity.type
_entity.pdbx_description
1 polymer ?
#
loop_
_entity_poly.entity_id
_entity_poly.type
_entity_poly.pdbx_seq_one_letter_code
_entity_poly.pdbx_strand_id
1 'polypeptide(L)'
;MPQLKKKRERSANLNEAEPPAKEVKSEKMKEKETPPAGKDRRSGRGRTPMKPSSTKKQCGTQTNLESCSHWLLKSEPENRLEHGVDMKFSIEDLKAQPNQTACWDGVRNYQARNFMKAMKIGQEAFFYHSNCKEPGIAGIVKIVKEAYVDHTQFEKNNPHYDASSTQENPKWSMVDVQFVRQLRRFIPLAELKVHFREHQAIGGPLKNMVLFTRQRLSVQPLTKEEYEFVLSVEDKKPSSA
;
A
#
# COMPACT_ATOMS: atom_id res chain seq x y z
N MET A 1 41.64 -6.37 -54.45
CA MET A 1 41.34 -6.81 -55.83
C MET A 1 41.35 -8.33 -55.85
N PRO A 2 40.45 -9.02 -56.58
CA PRO A 2 38.99 -9.14 -56.40
C PRO A 2 38.59 -10.65 -56.33
N GLN A 3 37.38 -11.14 -56.01
CA GLN A 3 36.04 -11.00 -56.60
C GLN A 3 35.02 -11.67 -55.62
N LEU A 4 33.91 -11.06 -55.17
CA LEU A 4 32.60 -10.91 -55.83
C LEU A 4 31.87 -12.20 -56.23
N LYS A 5 30.77 -12.53 -55.51
CA LYS A 5 29.47 -13.00 -56.04
C LYS A 5 28.36 -12.49 -55.11
N LYS A 6 27.68 -11.39 -55.44
CA LYS A 6 26.33 -11.27 -56.07
C LYS A 6 25.25 -12.08 -55.35
N LYS A 7 24.36 -11.44 -54.58
CA LYS A 7 23.17 -10.63 -54.94
C LYS A 7 21.91 -11.50 -55.09
N ARG A 8 20.91 -11.26 -54.24
CA ARG A 8 19.49 -11.18 -54.64
C ARG A 8 18.65 -10.48 -53.57
N GLU A 9 18.30 -9.25 -53.89
CA GLU A 9 17.17 -8.48 -53.36
C GLU A 9 15.84 -9.12 -53.81
N ARG A 10 14.79 -8.94 -52.99
CA ARG A 10 13.40 -8.67 -53.43
C ARG A 10 12.64 -8.14 -52.20
N SER A 11 12.47 -6.82 -52.09
CA SER A 11 11.39 -6.01 -52.66
C SER A 11 10.20 -5.93 -51.72
N ALA A 12 10.04 -4.73 -51.13
CA ALA A 12 8.84 -4.26 -50.48
C ALA A 12 7.65 -4.24 -51.45
N ASN A 13 6.45 -4.43 -50.92
CA ASN A 13 5.23 -3.96 -51.57
C ASN A 13 4.31 -3.34 -50.51
N LEU A 14 4.23 -2.02 -50.56
CA LEU A 14 3.14 -1.21 -50.02
C LEU A 14 1.95 -1.37 -50.96
N ASN A 15 0.74 -1.48 -50.42
CA ASN A 15 -0.48 -1.10 -51.12
C ASN A 15 -1.50 -0.61 -50.08
N GLU A 16 -1.79 0.68 -50.18
CA GLU A 16 -2.96 1.35 -49.62
C GLU A 16 -4.23 0.89 -50.35
N ALA A 17 -5.37 0.86 -49.63
CA ALA A 17 -6.69 1.22 -50.13
C ALA A 17 -7.76 1.15 -49.02
N GLU A 18 -8.24 2.31 -48.54
CA GLU A 18 -9.62 2.49 -48.05
C GLU A 18 -10.60 2.45 -49.25
N PRO A 19 -11.89 2.06 -49.09
CA PRO A 19 -12.98 3.01 -48.80
C PRO A 19 -14.25 2.35 -48.16
N PRO A 20 -15.46 2.96 -48.14
CA PRO A 20 -15.89 4.32 -47.78
C PRO A 20 -16.97 4.35 -46.66
N ALA A 21 -17.27 5.55 -46.15
CA ALA A 21 -18.46 5.85 -45.37
C ALA A 21 -19.76 5.86 -46.22
N LYS A 22 -20.88 5.39 -45.66
CA LYS A 22 -22.26 5.76 -46.09
C LYS A 22 -23.26 5.80 -44.93
N GLU A 23 -23.77 7.02 -44.73
CA GLU A 23 -25.15 7.46 -44.48
C GLU A 23 -26.15 6.72 -43.56
N VAL A 24 -26.81 7.60 -42.81
CA VAL A 24 -27.97 7.50 -41.92
C VAL A 24 -29.24 7.05 -42.66
N LYS A 25 -30.06 6.20 -42.00
CA LYS A 25 -31.53 6.27 -42.12
C LYS A 25 -32.21 6.04 -40.76
N SER A 26 -33.09 6.98 -40.48
CA SER A 26 -34.05 7.12 -39.38
C SER A 26 -35.12 6.02 -39.35
N GLU A 27 -35.60 5.65 -38.16
CA GLU A 27 -37.02 5.31 -37.91
C GLU A 27 -37.40 5.29 -36.40
N LYS A 28 -37.98 6.43 -35.97
CA LYS A 28 -39.22 6.67 -35.19
C LYS A 28 -39.73 5.68 -34.11
N MET A 29 -39.84 6.25 -32.89
CA MET A 29 -40.92 6.18 -31.86
C MET A 29 -41.25 4.89 -31.08
N LYS A 30 -41.19 4.98 -29.74
CA LYS A 30 -42.39 5.06 -28.89
C LYS A 30 -42.08 5.49 -27.45
N GLU A 31 -42.78 6.53 -27.01
CA GLU A 31 -42.92 7.00 -25.62
C GLU A 31 -43.54 5.92 -24.72
N LYS A 32 -43.16 5.91 -23.44
CA LYS A 32 -44.06 5.51 -22.34
C LYS A 32 -43.83 6.36 -21.10
N GLU A 33 -44.95 6.73 -20.53
CA GLU A 33 -45.23 7.79 -19.57
C GLU A 33 -44.75 7.51 -18.14
N THR A 34 -44.43 8.61 -17.45
CA THR A 34 -44.34 8.75 -15.98
C THR A 34 -45.72 8.83 -15.33
N PRO A 35 -45.94 8.28 -14.11
CA PRO A 35 -47.09 8.63 -13.29
C PRO A 35 -46.77 9.73 -12.24
N PRO A 36 -47.79 10.43 -11.73
CA PRO A 36 -47.64 11.77 -11.15
C PRO A 36 -47.53 11.81 -9.62
N ALA A 37 -47.09 12.98 -9.13
CA ALA A 37 -47.07 13.39 -7.74
C ALA A 37 -48.48 13.65 -7.17
N GLY A 38 -48.71 13.20 -5.93
CA GLY A 38 -49.91 13.47 -5.13
C GLY A 38 -49.57 14.14 -3.78
N LYS A 39 -50.41 15.11 -3.40
CA LYS A 39 -50.27 16.06 -2.28
C LYS A 39 -50.66 15.49 -0.90
N ASP A 40 -50.17 16.20 0.14
CA ASP A 40 -50.49 16.17 1.58
C ASP A 40 -51.94 15.84 1.99
N ARG A 41 -52.10 15.12 3.14
CA ARG A 41 -52.64 15.66 4.43
C ARG A 41 -52.84 14.59 5.54
N ARG A 42 -52.21 14.87 6.69
CA ARG A 42 -52.57 14.65 8.12
C ARG A 42 -53.46 13.46 8.58
N SER A 43 -52.89 12.64 9.47
CA SER A 43 -53.37 12.25 10.83
C SER A 43 -52.30 11.28 11.39
N GLY A 44 -51.95 11.11 12.66
CA GLY A 44 -52.52 11.41 13.96
C GLY A 44 -52.21 10.21 14.87
N ARG A 45 -51.51 10.45 16.00
CA ARG A 45 -51.30 9.57 17.18
C ARG A 45 -50.31 8.39 17.10
N GLY A 46 -49.48 8.30 18.15
CA GLY A 46 -48.91 7.04 18.62
C GLY A 46 -47.50 7.15 19.20
N ARG A 47 -47.37 7.56 20.47
CA ARG A 47 -46.12 7.44 21.24
C ARG A 47 -45.85 5.96 21.56
N THR A 48 -44.62 5.50 21.35
CA THR A 48 -44.03 4.36 22.06
C THR A 48 -42.52 4.62 22.21
N PRO A 49 -41.93 4.57 23.41
CA PRO A 49 -40.51 4.79 23.58
C PRO A 49 -39.74 3.49 23.35
N MET A 50 -38.96 3.40 22.27
CA MET A 50 -37.95 2.35 22.11
C MET A 50 -36.70 2.73 22.90
N LYS A 51 -36.36 1.90 23.90
CA LYS A 51 -35.09 1.96 24.64
C LYS A 51 -33.92 1.63 23.69
N PRO A 52 -32.79 2.33 23.75
CA PRO A 52 -31.58 1.88 23.06
C PRO A 52 -30.92 0.77 23.87
N SER A 53 -31.03 -0.49 23.43
CA SER A 53 -30.15 -1.56 23.91
C SER A 53 -28.81 -1.44 23.19
N SER A 54 -27.90 -0.72 23.84
CA SER A 54 -26.49 -0.68 23.51
C SER A 54 -25.83 -2.03 23.82
N THR A 55 -25.99 -3.01 22.93
CA THR A 55 -25.15 -4.21 22.96
C THR A 55 -23.85 -3.88 22.25
N LYS A 56 -22.86 -3.41 23.00
CA LYS A 56 -21.47 -3.27 22.53
C LYS A 56 -20.99 -4.66 22.10
N LYS A 57 -21.03 -4.91 20.80
CA LYS A 57 -20.34 -6.04 20.17
C LYS A 57 -18.85 -5.68 20.20
N GLN A 58 -18.16 -6.10 21.26
CA GLN A 58 -16.69 -6.00 21.33
C GLN A 58 -16.12 -6.87 20.20
N CYS A 59 -15.58 -6.20 19.19
CA CYS A 59 -14.91 -6.79 18.06
C CYS A 59 -13.50 -6.22 17.98
N GLY A 60 -12.51 -7.11 18.18
CA GLY A 60 -11.14 -6.95 17.70
C GLY A 60 -10.26 -6.00 18.50
N THR A 61 -9.27 -6.58 19.17
CA THR A 61 -8.09 -5.99 19.80
C THR A 61 -7.73 -4.61 19.22
N GLN A 62 -8.17 -3.55 19.89
CA GLN A 62 -7.66 -2.20 19.67
C GLN A 62 -6.26 -2.17 20.28
N THR A 63 -5.23 -2.35 19.46
CA THR A 63 -3.88 -1.91 19.83
C THR A 63 -4.00 -0.41 20.10
N ASN A 64 -3.85 -0.01 21.37
CA ASN A 64 -3.91 1.40 21.75
C ASN A 64 -2.82 2.14 20.95
N LEU A 65 -3.23 3.04 20.06
CA LEU A 65 -2.30 3.81 19.23
C LEU A 65 -1.40 4.70 20.08
N GLU A 66 -1.83 5.03 21.30
CA GLU A 66 -1.12 5.90 22.24
C GLU A 66 0.19 5.30 22.78
N SER A 67 0.42 3.98 22.65
CA SER A 67 1.68 3.34 23.05
C SER A 67 2.60 2.97 21.89
N CYS A 68 2.20 3.24 20.64
CA CYS A 68 2.97 2.92 19.45
C CYS A 68 3.79 4.14 18.99
N SER A 69 5.10 4.12 19.26
CA SER A 69 6.05 5.14 18.80
C SER A 69 6.96 4.69 17.65
N HIS A 70 6.81 3.44 17.20
CA HIS A 70 7.63 2.82 16.16
C HIS A 70 6.76 2.19 15.08
N TRP A 71 7.35 1.98 13.90
CA TRP A 71 6.60 1.51 12.73
C TRP A 71 7.35 0.40 11.97
N LEU A 72 6.63 -0.29 11.09
CA LEU A 72 7.21 -1.17 10.07
C LEU A 72 6.58 -0.83 8.73
N LEU A 73 7.43 -0.61 7.73
CA LEU A 73 7.05 -0.23 6.37
C LEU A 73 7.51 -1.30 5.41
N LYS A 74 6.58 -1.88 4.64
CA LYS A 74 6.87 -2.91 3.64
C LYS A 74 7.15 -2.29 2.29
N SER A 75 8.22 -2.72 1.66
CA SER A 75 8.57 -2.42 0.26
C SER A 75 9.08 -3.68 -0.45
N GLU A 76 9.07 -3.69 -1.78
CA GLU A 76 9.50 -4.83 -2.59
C GLU A 76 10.94 -4.62 -3.09
N PRO A 77 11.91 -5.48 -2.73
CA PRO A 77 13.30 -5.30 -3.17
C PRO A 77 13.60 -5.92 -4.55
N GLU A 78 12.73 -6.80 -5.04
CA GLU A 78 12.86 -7.49 -6.32
C GLU A 78 11.93 -6.86 -7.36
N ASN A 79 12.30 -6.97 -8.64
CA ASN A 79 11.51 -6.42 -9.74
C ASN A 79 10.14 -7.10 -9.83
N ARG A 80 9.10 -6.28 -9.91
CA ARG A 80 7.73 -6.73 -10.19
C ARG A 80 6.99 -5.63 -10.94
N LEU A 81 6.49 -5.99 -12.10
CA LEU A 81 5.71 -5.05 -12.91
C LEU A 81 4.26 -4.98 -12.42
N GLU A 82 3.77 -3.76 -12.21
CA GLU A 82 2.37 -3.44 -11.99
C GLU A 82 1.97 -2.40 -13.04
N HIS A 83 1.02 -2.74 -13.91
CA HIS A 83 0.61 -1.88 -15.02
C HIS A 83 1.77 -1.39 -15.92
N GLY A 84 2.83 -2.20 -16.06
CA GLY A 84 4.00 -1.88 -16.88
C GLY A 84 5.06 -1.01 -16.18
N VAL A 85 4.85 -0.65 -14.92
CA VAL A 85 5.82 0.07 -14.09
C VAL A 85 6.43 -0.90 -13.08
N ASP A 86 7.74 -0.79 -12.85
CA ASP A 86 8.42 -1.62 -11.86
C ASP A 86 8.22 -1.07 -10.45
N MET A 87 7.75 -1.92 -9.54
CA MET A 87 7.47 -1.58 -8.15
C MET A 87 8.67 -1.75 -7.21
N LYS A 88 9.84 -2.11 -7.76
CA LYS A 88 11.06 -2.32 -6.99
C LYS A 88 11.50 -1.05 -6.24
N PHE A 89 11.61 -1.17 -4.93
CA PHE A 89 12.26 -0.19 -4.06
C PHE A 89 12.86 -0.89 -2.83
N SER A 90 14.16 -1.22 -2.90
CA SER A 90 14.93 -1.82 -1.82
C SER A 90 15.52 -0.78 -0.87
N ILE A 91 16.13 -1.25 0.23
CA ILE A 91 16.85 -0.35 1.15
C ILE A 91 18.11 0.24 0.50
N GLU A 92 18.70 -0.46 -0.46
CA GLU A 92 19.83 0.05 -1.23
C GLU A 92 19.38 1.15 -2.20
N ASP A 93 18.20 1.01 -2.78
CA ASP A 93 17.61 2.06 -3.62
C ASP A 93 17.34 3.32 -2.79
N LEU A 94 16.85 3.19 -1.55
CA LEU A 94 16.71 4.31 -0.61
C LEU A 94 18.07 4.95 -0.27
N LYS A 95 19.10 4.15 0.02
CA LYS A 95 20.47 4.65 0.31
C LYS A 95 21.07 5.43 -0.86
N ALA A 96 20.66 5.12 -2.10
CA ALA A 96 21.10 5.80 -3.31
C ALA A 96 20.32 7.10 -3.61
N GLN A 97 19.21 7.36 -2.92
CA GLN A 97 18.45 8.61 -3.09
C GLN A 97 19.23 9.84 -2.59
N PRO A 98 18.94 11.04 -3.12
CA PRO A 98 19.45 12.28 -2.55
C PRO A 98 19.13 12.39 -1.05
N ASN A 99 20.15 12.69 -0.23
CA ASN A 99 20.06 12.72 1.23
C ASN A 99 19.56 11.41 1.88
N GLN A 100 19.58 10.31 1.12
CA GLN A 100 19.04 9.00 1.50
C GLN A 100 17.57 9.07 1.94
N THR A 101 16.81 9.96 1.29
CA THR A 101 15.41 10.29 1.61
C THR A 101 14.51 9.99 0.42
N ALA A 102 13.35 9.39 0.68
CA ALA A 102 12.31 9.16 -0.33
C ALA A 102 10.92 9.42 0.25
N CYS A 103 9.98 9.78 -0.62
CA CYS A 103 8.56 9.72 -0.27
C CYS A 103 8.11 8.25 -0.24
N TRP A 104 7.20 7.93 0.69
CA TRP A 104 6.62 6.61 0.87
C TRP A 104 5.21 6.55 0.26
N ASP A 105 5.16 6.61 -1.07
CA ASP A 105 3.94 6.70 -1.86
C ASP A 105 3.23 5.34 -2.03
N GLY A 106 2.17 5.31 -2.84
CA GLY A 106 1.55 4.07 -3.31
C GLY A 106 0.69 3.31 -2.29
N VAL A 107 0.57 3.80 -1.05
CA VAL A 107 -0.31 3.16 -0.05
C VAL A 107 -1.78 3.39 -0.42
N ARG A 108 -2.49 2.30 -0.74
CA ARG A 108 -3.92 2.28 -1.10
C ARG A 108 -4.80 1.50 -0.10
N ASN A 109 -4.32 1.35 1.14
CA ASN A 109 -5.08 0.75 2.23
C ASN A 109 -5.44 1.82 3.27
N TYR A 110 -6.74 1.99 3.58
CA TYR A 110 -7.22 3.03 4.50
C TYR A 110 -6.62 2.93 5.91
N GLN A 111 -6.42 1.72 6.43
CA GLN A 111 -5.82 1.52 7.74
C GLN A 111 -4.33 1.92 7.72
N ALA A 112 -3.59 1.46 6.71
CA ALA A 112 -2.19 1.85 6.52
C ALA A 112 -2.02 3.36 6.35
N ARG A 113 -2.89 4.00 5.57
CA ARG A 113 -2.94 5.47 5.43
C ARG A 113 -3.16 6.16 6.78
N ASN A 114 -4.10 5.68 7.59
CA ASN A 114 -4.37 6.28 8.89
C ASN A 114 -3.17 6.13 9.84
N PHE A 115 -2.42 5.02 9.76
CA PHE A 115 -1.17 4.86 10.48
C PHE A 115 -0.10 5.86 10.01
N MET A 116 0.07 6.05 8.70
CA MET A 116 0.97 7.10 8.20
C MET A 116 0.59 8.50 8.68
N LYS A 117 -0.70 8.82 8.74
CA LYS A 117 -1.19 10.09 9.30
C LYS A 117 -0.89 10.27 10.79
N ALA A 118 -0.66 9.18 11.53
CA ALA A 118 -0.32 9.21 12.93
C ALA A 118 1.20 9.30 13.19
N MET A 119 2.03 9.10 12.17
CA MET A 119 3.49 9.22 12.28
C MET A 119 3.93 10.63 12.63
N LYS A 120 4.99 10.73 13.42
CA LYS A 120 5.64 11.99 13.82
C LYS A 120 7.08 12.03 13.37
N ILE A 121 7.56 13.22 13.04
CA ILE A 121 8.97 13.45 12.65
C ILE A 121 9.89 12.90 13.74
N GLY A 122 10.94 12.19 13.33
CA GLY A 122 11.91 11.57 14.20
C GLY A 122 11.52 10.18 14.72
N GLN A 123 10.27 9.75 14.57
CA GLN A 123 9.91 8.36 14.87
C GLN A 123 10.60 7.40 13.90
N GLU A 124 11.02 6.25 14.41
CA GLU A 124 11.72 5.23 13.64
C GLU A 124 10.76 4.18 13.08
N ALA A 125 11.16 3.59 11.97
CA ALA A 125 10.48 2.48 11.34
C ALA A 125 11.46 1.42 10.84
N PHE A 126 11.05 0.16 10.91
CA PHE A 126 11.74 -0.91 10.21
C PHE A 126 11.41 -0.88 8.72
N PHE A 127 12.44 -0.92 7.89
CA PHE A 127 12.32 -1.16 6.45
C PHE A 127 12.24 -2.67 6.21
N TYR A 128 11.07 -3.14 5.81
CA TYR A 128 10.76 -4.55 5.61
C TYR A 128 10.73 -4.89 4.12
N HIS A 129 11.54 -5.86 3.72
CA HIS A 129 11.53 -6.47 2.40
C HIS A 129 10.39 -7.48 2.30
N SER A 130 9.43 -7.20 1.42
CA SER A 130 8.25 -8.02 1.16
C SER A 130 8.25 -8.54 -0.27
N ASN A 131 7.42 -9.56 -0.54
CA ASN A 131 7.21 -10.12 -1.88
C ASN A 131 8.50 -10.47 -2.64
N CYS A 132 9.48 -11.04 -1.94
CA CYS A 132 10.78 -11.45 -2.47
C CYS A 132 11.13 -12.85 -1.94
N LYS A 133 12.21 -13.44 -2.45
CA LYS A 133 12.67 -14.77 -2.04
C LYS A 133 13.02 -14.82 -0.55
N GLU A 134 13.64 -13.75 -0.06
CA GLU A 134 14.09 -13.62 1.33
C GLU A 134 13.39 -12.44 2.01
N PRO A 135 12.12 -12.60 2.46
CA PRO A 135 11.41 -11.52 3.13
C PRO A 135 11.89 -11.35 4.56
N GLY A 136 11.94 -10.11 5.05
CA GLY A 136 12.47 -9.81 6.38
C GLY A 136 12.80 -8.34 6.60
N ILE A 137 13.38 -8.03 7.75
CA ILE A 137 13.77 -6.66 8.13
C ILE A 137 15.21 -6.41 7.71
N ALA A 138 15.41 -5.38 6.89
CA ALA A 138 16.72 -5.04 6.33
C ALA A 138 17.42 -3.87 7.06
N GLY A 139 16.67 -2.96 7.66
CA GLY A 139 17.23 -1.78 8.30
C GLY A 139 16.20 -0.89 8.97
N ILE A 140 16.68 0.28 9.38
CA ILE A 140 15.92 1.30 10.10
C ILE A 140 15.91 2.57 9.26
N VAL A 141 14.73 3.17 9.19
CA VAL A 141 14.49 4.51 8.65
C VAL A 141 13.84 5.38 9.72
N LYS A 142 13.83 6.69 9.51
CA LYS A 142 13.08 7.63 10.35
C LYS A 142 12.18 8.50 9.50
N ILE A 143 11.08 8.96 10.09
CA ILE A 143 10.17 9.91 9.45
C ILE A 143 10.81 11.30 9.45
N VAL A 144 10.94 11.93 8.29
CA VAL A 144 11.49 13.29 8.13
C VAL A 144 10.44 14.30 7.65
N LYS A 145 9.28 13.83 7.20
CA LYS A 145 8.11 14.67 6.90
C LYS A 145 6.83 13.94 7.29
N GLU A 146 5.98 14.58 8.08
CA GLU A 146 4.66 14.04 8.43
C GLU A 146 3.75 13.93 7.20
N ALA A 147 2.62 13.24 7.38
CA ALA A 147 1.76 12.88 6.26
C ALA A 147 1.28 14.08 5.44
N TYR A 148 1.41 13.97 4.12
CA TYR A 148 0.93 14.93 3.13
C TYR A 148 0.27 14.19 1.97
N VAL A 149 -0.31 14.92 1.02
CA VAL A 149 -1.01 14.32 -0.13
C VAL A 149 -0.05 13.51 -1.00
N ASP A 150 -0.42 12.27 -1.30
CA ASP A 150 0.32 11.43 -2.25
C ASP A 150 0.04 11.91 -3.69
N HIS A 151 1.02 12.47 -4.39
CA HIS A 151 0.78 13.00 -5.74
C HIS A 151 0.47 11.91 -6.77
N THR A 152 0.95 10.68 -6.57
CA THR A 152 0.80 9.56 -7.51
C THR A 152 -0.66 9.16 -7.71
N GLN A 153 -1.53 9.46 -6.74
CA GLN A 153 -2.96 9.15 -6.84
C GLN A 153 -3.67 9.89 -7.97
N PHE A 154 -3.08 10.97 -8.51
CA PHE A 154 -3.66 11.77 -9.60
C PHE A 154 -3.04 11.47 -10.97
N GLU A 155 -1.97 10.68 -11.02
CA GLU A 155 -1.19 10.42 -12.23
C GLU A 155 -1.77 9.20 -12.98
N LYS A 156 -2.49 9.41 -14.09
CA LYS A 156 -3.21 8.33 -14.82
C LYS A 156 -2.34 7.14 -15.24
N ASN A 157 -1.05 7.36 -15.45
CA ASN A 157 -0.11 6.32 -15.89
C ASN A 157 0.61 5.65 -14.71
N ASN A 158 0.40 6.13 -13.48
CA ASN A 158 0.96 5.54 -12.29
C ASN A 158 0.12 4.31 -11.88
N PRO A 159 0.75 3.19 -11.46
CA PRO A 159 0.02 1.99 -11.02
C PRO A 159 -0.95 2.25 -9.86
N HIS A 160 -0.69 3.31 -9.09
CA HIS A 160 -1.48 3.69 -7.93
C HIS A 160 -2.44 4.86 -8.19
N TYR A 161 -2.74 5.17 -9.44
CA TYR A 161 -3.78 6.12 -9.81
C TYR A 161 -5.13 5.75 -9.17
N ASP A 162 -5.84 6.74 -8.63
CA ASP A 162 -7.19 6.58 -8.11
C ASP A 162 -8.13 7.61 -8.74
N ALA A 163 -8.91 7.18 -9.74
CA ALA A 163 -9.87 8.01 -10.45
C ALA A 163 -10.94 8.66 -9.54
N SER A 164 -11.12 8.12 -8.33
CA SER A 164 -12.09 8.61 -7.36
C SER A 164 -11.49 9.59 -6.35
N SER A 165 -10.20 9.90 -6.44
CA SER A 165 -9.51 10.91 -5.62
C SER A 165 -9.35 12.22 -6.40
N THR A 166 -9.66 13.35 -5.79
CA THR A 166 -9.53 14.68 -6.42
C THR A 166 -8.57 15.58 -5.63
N GLN A 167 -8.11 16.67 -6.25
CA GLN A 167 -7.19 17.61 -5.57
C GLN A 167 -7.87 18.31 -4.38
N GLU A 168 -9.18 18.53 -4.45
CA GLU A 168 -9.98 19.14 -3.38
C GLU A 168 -10.25 18.17 -2.23
N ASN A 169 -10.27 16.87 -2.50
CA ASN A 169 -10.51 15.83 -1.50
C ASN A 169 -9.57 14.62 -1.70
N PRO A 170 -8.26 14.80 -1.43
CA PRO A 170 -7.26 13.75 -1.62
C PRO A 170 -7.49 12.60 -0.63
N LYS A 171 -7.66 11.39 -1.17
CA LYS A 171 -7.90 10.18 -0.37
C LYS A 171 -6.63 9.65 0.27
N TRP A 172 -5.52 9.71 -0.45
CA TRP A 172 -4.27 9.04 -0.10
C TRP A 172 -3.23 10.04 0.40
N SER A 173 -2.41 9.56 1.32
CA SER A 173 -1.35 10.32 1.95
C SER A 173 -0.07 9.52 1.91
N MET A 174 1.06 10.19 1.97
CA MET A 174 2.39 9.62 2.10
C MET A 174 3.21 10.43 3.11
N VAL A 175 4.35 9.90 3.52
CA VAL A 175 5.34 10.54 4.39
C VAL A 175 6.68 10.56 3.67
N ASP A 176 7.64 11.35 4.15
CA ASP A 176 9.04 11.18 3.72
C ASP A 176 9.81 10.42 4.80
N VAL A 177 10.60 9.44 4.36
CA VAL A 177 11.47 8.64 5.22
C VAL A 177 12.92 8.86 4.82
N GLN A 178 13.81 8.86 5.82
CA GLN A 178 15.25 8.92 5.62
C GLN A 178 15.91 7.68 6.19
N PHE A 179 16.87 7.13 5.47
CA PHE A 179 17.72 6.04 5.94
C PHE A 179 18.43 6.42 7.26
N VAL A 180 18.46 5.50 8.22
CA VAL A 180 19.23 5.64 9.46
C VAL A 180 20.42 4.69 9.44
N ARG A 181 20.15 3.38 9.36
CA ARG A 181 21.19 2.35 9.28
C ARG A 181 20.62 1.03 8.77
N GLN A 182 21.49 0.18 8.25
CA GLN A 182 21.16 -1.25 8.09
C GLN A 182 21.17 -1.93 9.45
N LEU A 183 20.46 -3.05 9.55
CA LEU A 183 20.66 -3.95 10.68
C LEU A 183 22.02 -4.64 10.56
N ARG A 184 22.66 -4.99 11.68
CA ARG A 184 23.93 -5.72 11.77
C ARG A 184 23.86 -7.05 11.03
N ARG A 185 22.66 -7.62 10.97
CA ARG A 185 22.31 -8.74 10.09
C ARG A 185 20.87 -8.61 9.64
N PHE A 186 20.56 -9.19 8.49
CA PHE A 186 19.17 -9.34 8.05
C PHE A 186 18.39 -10.22 9.04
N ILE A 187 17.13 -9.85 9.32
CA ILE A 187 16.23 -10.62 10.19
C ILE A 187 15.12 -11.22 9.32
N PRO A 188 15.23 -12.52 8.94
CA PRO A 188 14.25 -13.16 8.08
C PRO A 188 12.87 -13.25 8.73
N LEU A 189 11.81 -13.19 7.92
CA LEU A 189 10.44 -13.44 8.36
C LEU A 189 10.29 -14.77 9.09
N ALA A 190 11.03 -15.81 8.65
CA ALA A 190 11.00 -17.13 9.26
C ALA A 190 11.44 -17.09 10.74
N GLU A 191 12.52 -16.35 11.05
CA GLU A 191 13.02 -16.18 12.42
C GLU A 191 12.02 -15.41 13.28
N LEU A 192 11.49 -14.29 12.77
CA LEU A 192 10.45 -13.52 13.46
C LEU A 192 9.21 -14.37 13.76
N LYS A 193 8.85 -15.29 12.85
CA LYS A 193 7.69 -16.18 13.00
C LYS A 193 7.90 -17.22 14.10
N VAL A 194 9.13 -17.70 14.31
CA VAL A 194 9.47 -18.59 15.43
C VAL A 194 9.26 -17.87 16.75
N HIS A 195 9.86 -16.68 16.92
CA HIS A 195 9.67 -15.87 18.12
C HIS A 195 8.22 -15.48 18.35
N PHE A 196 7.48 -15.13 17.29
CA PHE A 196 6.05 -14.86 17.39
C PHE A 196 5.28 -16.02 18.01
N ARG A 197 5.47 -17.25 17.50
CA ARG A 197 4.78 -18.45 18.00
C ARG A 197 5.16 -18.78 19.44
N GLU A 198 6.43 -18.67 19.78
CA GLU A 198 6.92 -18.86 21.15
C GLU A 198 6.27 -17.85 22.09
N HIS A 199 6.31 -16.56 21.74
CA HIS A 199 5.74 -15.49 22.54
C HIS A 199 4.22 -15.58 22.67
N GLN A 200 3.51 -16.14 21.69
CA GLN A 200 2.09 -16.44 21.83
C GLN A 200 1.81 -17.47 22.93
N ALA A 201 2.69 -18.45 23.14
CA ALA A 201 2.54 -19.46 24.19
C ALA A 201 2.95 -18.93 25.57
N ILE A 202 4.06 -18.18 25.64
CA ILE A 202 4.64 -17.75 26.93
C ILE A 202 4.27 -16.30 27.33
N GLY A 203 3.55 -15.57 26.49
CA GLY A 203 3.14 -14.19 26.74
C GLY A 203 4.19 -13.11 26.47
N GLY A 204 5.14 -13.37 25.56
CA GLY A 204 6.27 -12.47 25.26
C GLY A 204 5.96 -11.25 24.37
N PRO A 205 6.97 -10.40 24.06
CA PRO A 205 6.80 -9.10 23.39
C PRO A 205 6.09 -9.17 22.04
N LEU A 206 6.42 -10.19 21.22
CA LEU A 206 5.87 -10.30 19.87
C LEU A 206 4.49 -10.96 19.78
N LYS A 207 3.87 -11.37 20.90
CA LYS A 207 2.64 -12.21 20.89
C LYS A 207 1.48 -11.64 20.06
N ASN A 208 1.44 -10.31 19.89
CA ASN A 208 0.39 -9.59 19.15
C ASN A 208 0.92 -8.85 17.90
N MET A 209 2.15 -9.12 17.47
CA MET A 209 2.83 -8.37 16.42
C MET A 209 2.00 -8.30 15.13
N VAL A 210 1.79 -7.06 14.65
CA VAL A 210 0.94 -6.75 13.49
C VAL A 210 1.39 -7.45 12.22
N LEU A 211 2.70 -7.73 12.09
CA LEU A 211 3.28 -8.44 10.96
C LEU A 211 2.60 -9.80 10.71
N PHE A 212 2.20 -10.49 11.78
CA PHE A 212 1.59 -11.83 11.71
C PHE A 212 0.07 -11.80 11.85
N THR A 213 -0.48 -10.83 12.59
CA THR A 213 -1.93 -10.71 12.81
C THR A 213 -2.66 -10.00 11.67
N ARG A 214 -1.96 -9.16 10.89
CA ARG A 214 -2.51 -8.40 9.74
C ARG A 214 -1.58 -8.50 8.52
N GLN A 215 -1.62 -9.65 7.85
CA GLN A 215 -0.69 -10.00 6.77
C GLN A 215 -0.72 -9.03 5.57
N ARG A 216 -1.91 -8.52 5.21
CA ARG A 216 -2.13 -7.61 4.05
C ARG A 216 -1.97 -6.12 4.38
N LEU A 217 -1.43 -5.79 5.56
CA LEU A 217 -1.19 -4.41 5.97
C LEU A 217 0.29 -4.04 5.72
N SER A 218 0.55 -2.98 4.94
CA SER A 218 1.90 -2.56 4.54
C SER A 218 2.57 -1.56 5.48
N VAL A 219 1.77 -0.77 6.20
CA VAL A 219 2.23 0.15 7.24
C VAL A 219 1.68 -0.31 8.56
N GLN A 220 2.55 -0.61 9.51
CA GLN A 220 2.17 -1.30 10.74
C GLN A 220 2.74 -0.55 11.95
N PRO A 221 1.94 -0.32 13.00
CA PRO A 221 2.47 0.18 14.26
C PRO A 221 3.23 -0.93 15.00
N LEU A 222 4.26 -0.54 15.73
CA LEU A 222 4.95 -1.37 16.71
C LEU A 222 4.90 -0.68 18.07
N THR A 223 4.65 -1.47 19.09
CA THR A 223 4.91 -1.08 20.47
C THR A 223 6.42 -0.96 20.70
N LYS A 224 6.80 -0.24 21.75
CA LYS A 224 8.20 -0.15 22.16
C LYS A 224 8.81 -1.53 22.45
N GLU A 225 8.07 -2.41 23.13
CA GLU A 225 8.53 -3.77 23.46
C GLU A 225 8.80 -4.61 22.20
N GLU A 226 7.94 -4.53 21.18
CA GLU A 226 8.15 -5.24 19.91
C GLU A 226 9.38 -4.69 19.18
N TYR A 227 9.55 -3.37 19.15
CA TYR A 227 10.69 -2.72 18.50
C TYR A 227 12.02 -3.12 19.17
N GLU A 228 12.10 -2.98 20.49
CA GLU A 228 13.28 -3.34 21.27
C GLU A 228 13.60 -4.84 21.18
N PHE A 229 12.58 -5.70 21.15
CA PHE A 229 12.80 -7.13 20.97
C PHE A 229 13.45 -7.42 19.62
N VAL A 230 12.95 -6.84 18.52
CA VAL A 230 13.55 -7.03 17.19
C VAL A 230 15.01 -6.55 17.16
N LEU A 231 15.32 -5.42 17.79
CA LEU A 231 16.71 -4.97 17.95
C LEU A 231 17.54 -5.94 18.79
N SER A 232 16.98 -6.59 19.81
CA SER A 232 17.72 -7.62 20.58
C SER A 232 18.04 -8.88 19.77
N VAL A 233 17.24 -9.18 18.73
CA VAL A 233 17.47 -10.31 17.83
C VAL A 233 18.64 -10.00 16.90
N GLU A 234 18.80 -8.74 16.50
CA GLU A 234 19.92 -8.24 15.70
C GLU A 234 21.30 -8.59 16.29
N ASP A 235 21.41 -8.61 17.62
CA ASP A 235 22.66 -8.87 18.35
C ASP A 235 22.96 -10.37 18.54
N LYS A 236 21.99 -11.24 18.27
CA LYS A 236 22.14 -12.68 18.43
C LYS A 236 22.64 -13.29 17.13
N LYS A 237 23.41 -14.38 17.25
CA LYS A 237 23.74 -15.22 16.08
C LYS A 237 22.43 -15.73 15.47
N PRO A 238 22.34 -15.86 14.13
CA PRO A 238 21.17 -16.43 13.48
C PRO A 238 20.83 -17.76 14.13
N SER A 239 19.56 -17.94 14.52
CA SER A 239 19.10 -19.26 14.94
C SER A 239 19.26 -20.19 13.74
N SER A 240 20.11 -21.22 13.86
CA SER A 240 20.20 -22.28 12.87
C SER A 240 18.81 -22.87 12.68
N ALA A 241 18.24 -22.71 11.48
CA ALA A 241 16.97 -23.28 11.08
C ALA A 241 17.10 -24.79 10.86
#